data_AF-A0AA88YVU9-F1
#
_entry.id   AF-A0AA88YVU9-F1
#
_cell.length_a   1.000
_cell.length_b   1.000
_cell.length_c   1.000
_cell.angle_alpha   90.00
_cell.angle_beta   90.00
_cell.angle_gamma   90.00
#
_symmetry.space_group_name_H-M   'P 1'
#
loop_
_entity.id
_entity.type
_entity.pdbx_description
1 polymer ?
#
loop_
_entity_poly.entity_id
_entity_poly.type
_entity_poly.pdbx_seq_one_letter_code
_entity_poly.pdbx_strand_id
1 'polypeptide(L)'
;MVLRCAWGTCNGDERYPERQGPDGRFILFPKPKTEPEKCLRWIKACGRPHEQLNINKINKHKAVYSKHFVGGKGPTELFPDPIQADGSTIKPSRPKPKRRCESPTTETVSKRRKFKPFLSLGISGMDMFILAAENHELKGEIEQDYPNTIIIIDGTEFKTHTPCALGLQSQLYSDYKSSTTLKALVGCDPNGSVTFISELFTGSISDKAITEQSGFYDVILSLKSKGYINDGNAVMADKGFTIKDGLAEFGIALNIPPHASSGKQMSVSDTILTQKIAKHRVHIERLIAKIKTYKIISDCIPTSLFQNINKIWSVCSYLTLFQDVFVKD
;
A
#
# COMPACT_ATOMS: atom_id res chain seq x y z
N MET A 1 -35.01 -18.49 -11.65
CA MET A 1 -34.34 -17.52 -10.75
C MET A 1 -35.35 -17.16 -9.68
N VAL A 2 -35.00 -17.31 -8.40
CA VAL A 2 -35.94 -17.21 -7.26
C VAL A 2 -36.10 -15.76 -6.81
N LEU A 3 -37.34 -15.31 -6.59
CA LEU A 3 -37.64 -13.99 -6.05
C LEU A 3 -37.34 -13.93 -4.55
N ARG A 4 -36.59 -12.89 -4.16
CA ARG A 4 -36.31 -12.55 -2.75
C ARG A 4 -36.71 -11.12 -2.51
N CYS A 5 -37.25 -10.86 -1.32
CA CYS A 5 -37.65 -9.51 -0.94
C CYS A 5 -36.44 -8.57 -0.89
N ALA A 6 -36.53 -7.46 -1.62
CA ALA A 6 -35.51 -6.43 -1.68
C ALA A 6 -35.46 -5.57 -0.39
N TRP A 7 -36.44 -5.68 0.50
CA TRP A 7 -36.42 -4.99 1.79
C TRP A 7 -35.26 -5.48 2.68
N GLY A 8 -34.53 -4.56 3.29
CA GLY A 8 -33.27 -4.85 3.97
C GLY A 8 -33.38 -5.79 5.17
N THR A 9 -34.47 -5.73 5.93
CA THR A 9 -34.73 -6.55 7.13
C THR A 9 -35.68 -7.73 6.87
N CYS A 10 -36.11 -7.93 5.62
CA CYS A 10 -37.09 -8.95 5.27
C CYS A 10 -36.41 -10.23 4.75
N ASN A 11 -36.78 -11.37 5.32
CA ASN A 11 -36.32 -12.70 4.90
C ASN A 11 -37.29 -13.42 3.97
N GLY A 12 -38.23 -12.71 3.34
CA GLY A 12 -39.20 -13.28 2.40
C GLY A 12 -38.51 -13.82 1.14
N ASP A 13 -38.68 -15.10 0.86
CA ASP A 13 -38.06 -15.83 -0.25
C ASP A 13 -39.09 -16.79 -0.85
N GLU A 14 -39.23 -16.76 -2.17
CA GLU A 14 -40.21 -17.54 -2.95
C GLU A 14 -40.08 -19.06 -2.73
N ARG A 15 -38.88 -19.55 -2.35
CA ARG A 15 -38.65 -20.98 -2.06
C ARG A 15 -39.36 -21.50 -0.81
N TYR A 16 -39.79 -20.60 0.08
CA TYR A 16 -40.37 -20.95 1.38
C TYR A 16 -41.79 -20.37 1.50
N PRO A 17 -42.77 -20.90 0.74
CA PRO A 17 -44.16 -20.41 0.75
C PRO A 17 -44.81 -20.54 2.13
N GLU A 18 -44.38 -21.48 2.97
CA GLU A 18 -44.88 -21.66 4.33
C GLU A 18 -44.59 -20.44 5.23
N ARG A 19 -43.58 -19.64 4.89
CA ARG A 19 -43.19 -18.42 5.62
C ARG A 19 -43.91 -17.17 5.11
N GLN A 20 -44.70 -17.31 4.05
CA GLN A 20 -45.34 -16.21 3.34
C GLN A 20 -46.79 -15.97 3.80
N GLY A 21 -47.32 -16.77 4.74
CA GLY A 21 -48.71 -16.62 5.18
C GLY A 21 -49.73 -16.77 4.05
N PRO A 22 -51.04 -16.67 4.35
CA PRO A 22 -52.10 -16.99 3.39
C PRO A 22 -52.20 -16.04 2.18
N ASP A 23 -51.79 -14.77 2.31
CA ASP A 23 -51.92 -13.73 1.25
C ASP A 23 -50.58 -13.18 0.73
N GLY A 24 -49.48 -13.90 0.98
CA GLY A 24 -48.13 -13.44 0.66
C GLY A 24 -47.79 -13.46 -0.82
N ARG A 25 -47.81 -12.30 -1.47
CA ARG A 25 -47.31 -12.13 -2.86
C ARG A 25 -46.06 -11.28 -2.98
N PHE A 26 -45.26 -11.51 -4.02
CA PHE A 26 -44.13 -10.66 -4.40
C PHE A 26 -44.54 -9.65 -5.46
N ILE A 27 -44.20 -8.37 -5.24
CA ILE A 27 -44.49 -7.28 -6.16
C ILE A 27 -43.17 -6.84 -6.79
N LEU A 28 -43.11 -6.93 -8.12
CA LEU A 28 -41.90 -6.59 -8.87
C LEU A 28 -41.57 -5.10 -8.76
N PHE A 29 -40.29 -4.79 -8.80
CA PHE A 29 -39.80 -3.41 -8.81
C PHE A 29 -40.26 -2.68 -10.08
N PRO A 30 -40.61 -1.38 -9.98
CA PRO A 30 -40.84 -0.52 -11.14
C PRO A 30 -39.64 -0.54 -12.08
N LYS A 31 -39.89 -0.59 -13.39
CA LYS A 31 -38.81 -0.63 -14.39
C LYS A 31 -38.06 0.72 -14.38
N PRO A 32 -36.72 0.72 -14.19
CA PRO A 32 -35.94 1.96 -14.14
C PRO A 32 -36.08 2.83 -15.39
N LYS A 33 -36.34 2.21 -16.56
CA LYS A 33 -36.47 2.91 -17.85
C LYS A 33 -37.80 3.65 -18.02
N THR A 34 -38.89 3.19 -17.38
CA THR A 34 -40.23 3.76 -17.58
C THR A 34 -40.69 4.64 -16.41
N GLU A 35 -40.30 4.28 -15.17
CA GLU A 35 -40.69 5.02 -13.96
C GLU A 35 -39.48 5.21 -13.03
N PRO A 36 -38.48 6.02 -13.42
CA PRO A 36 -37.22 6.16 -12.67
C PRO A 36 -37.43 6.73 -11.27
N GLU A 37 -38.33 7.70 -11.10
CA GLU A 37 -38.58 8.37 -9.82
C GLU A 37 -39.22 7.44 -8.79
N LYS A 38 -40.17 6.61 -9.22
CA LYS A 38 -40.82 5.59 -8.38
C LYS A 38 -39.82 4.51 -7.98
N CYS A 39 -38.93 4.15 -8.90
CA CYS A 39 -37.84 3.21 -8.67
C CYS A 39 -36.89 3.72 -7.57
N LEU A 40 -36.46 4.99 -7.65
CA LEU A 40 -35.59 5.62 -6.64
C LEU A 40 -36.25 5.70 -5.27
N ARG A 41 -37.55 6.04 -5.22
CA ARG A 41 -38.33 6.04 -3.97
C ARG A 41 -38.35 4.66 -3.31
N TRP A 42 -38.59 3.61 -4.09
CA TRP A 42 -38.57 2.24 -3.58
C TRP A 42 -37.19 1.78 -3.11
N ILE A 43 -36.09 2.17 -3.79
CA ILE A 43 -34.72 1.88 -3.35
C ILE A 43 -34.46 2.51 -1.97
N LYS A 44 -34.82 3.79 -1.81
CA LYS A 44 -34.65 4.54 -0.57
C LYS A 44 -35.47 3.91 0.56
N ALA A 45 -36.71 3.54 0.28
CA ALA A 45 -37.60 2.90 1.24
C ALA A 45 -37.09 1.52 1.70
N CYS A 46 -36.48 0.73 0.81
CA CYS A 46 -35.96 -0.60 1.14
C CYS A 46 -34.81 -0.60 2.17
N GLY A 47 -34.17 0.54 2.44
CA GLY A 47 -33.16 0.68 3.51
C GLY A 47 -31.92 -0.19 3.33
N ARG A 48 -31.52 -0.48 2.08
CA ARG A 48 -30.29 -1.21 1.76
C ARG A 48 -29.14 -0.25 1.44
N PRO A 49 -27.89 -0.63 1.73
CA PRO A 49 -26.73 0.16 1.31
C PRO A 49 -26.67 0.27 -0.22
N HIS A 50 -26.18 1.41 -0.72
CA HIS A 50 -26.13 1.74 -2.15
C HIS A 50 -25.36 0.69 -2.98
N GLU A 51 -24.38 0.04 -2.37
CA GLU A 51 -23.63 -1.07 -2.98
C GLU A 51 -24.51 -2.29 -3.30
N GLN A 52 -25.56 -2.55 -2.52
CA GLN A 52 -26.43 -3.71 -2.66
C GLN A 52 -27.66 -3.45 -3.52
N LEU A 53 -28.24 -2.25 -3.44
CA LEU A 53 -29.44 -1.87 -4.18
C LEU A 53 -29.25 -0.47 -4.76
N ASN A 54 -29.11 -0.42 -6.09
CA ASN A 54 -29.03 0.81 -6.87
C ASN A 54 -29.79 0.64 -8.19
N ILE A 55 -30.02 1.74 -8.90
CA ILE A 55 -30.82 1.77 -10.13
C ILE A 55 -30.26 0.83 -11.22
N ASN A 56 -28.94 0.68 -11.29
CA ASN A 56 -28.25 -0.18 -12.25
C ASN A 56 -28.36 -1.68 -11.92
N LYS A 57 -28.65 -2.01 -10.65
CA LYS A 57 -28.80 -3.39 -10.14
C LYS A 57 -30.26 -3.88 -10.13
N ILE A 58 -31.20 -3.05 -10.57
CA ILE A 58 -32.61 -3.42 -10.65
C ILE A 58 -32.85 -4.20 -11.94
N ASN A 59 -33.25 -5.45 -11.77
CA ASN A 59 -33.58 -6.37 -12.84
C ASN A 59 -35.02 -6.88 -12.69
N LYS A 60 -35.50 -7.65 -13.68
CA LYS A 60 -36.85 -8.24 -13.69
C LYS A 60 -37.16 -9.20 -12.52
N HIS A 61 -36.17 -9.51 -11.69
CA HIS A 61 -36.25 -10.43 -10.55
C HIS A 61 -36.06 -9.72 -9.20
N LYS A 62 -36.06 -8.37 -9.18
CA LYS A 62 -36.16 -7.61 -7.93
C LYS A 62 -37.61 -7.43 -7.58
N ALA A 63 -37.99 -7.83 -6.37
CA ALA A 63 -39.35 -7.71 -5.86
C ALA A 63 -39.35 -7.27 -4.41
N VAL A 64 -40.40 -6.56 -4.01
CA VAL A 64 -40.71 -6.26 -2.61
C VAL A 64 -41.92 -7.10 -2.23
N TYR A 65 -41.86 -7.67 -1.04
CA TYR A 65 -42.92 -8.55 -0.56
C TYR A 65 -44.14 -7.74 -0.08
N SER A 66 -45.34 -8.24 -0.36
CA SER A 66 -46.64 -7.58 -0.15
C SER A 66 -46.90 -7.02 1.24
N LYS A 67 -46.32 -7.61 2.29
CA LYS A 67 -46.42 -7.08 3.67
C LYS A 67 -45.85 -5.67 3.84
N HIS A 68 -45.03 -5.22 2.90
CA HIS A 68 -44.47 -3.87 2.87
C HIS A 68 -45.41 -2.87 2.19
N PHE A 69 -46.67 -3.24 1.92
CA PHE A 69 -47.68 -2.34 1.38
C PHE A 69 -48.93 -2.39 2.27
N VAL A 70 -49.56 -1.24 2.44
CA VAL A 70 -50.80 -1.11 3.22
C VAL A 70 -51.86 -2.04 2.63
N GLY A 71 -52.42 -2.93 3.46
CA GLY A 71 -53.46 -3.89 3.05
C GLY A 71 -52.97 -5.11 2.25
N GLY A 72 -51.65 -5.35 2.11
CA GLY A 72 -51.10 -6.55 1.47
C GLY A 72 -51.32 -6.63 -0.06
N LYS A 73 -51.99 -5.64 -0.65
CA LYS A 73 -52.37 -5.64 -2.06
C LYS A 73 -51.50 -4.73 -2.94
N GLY A 74 -50.33 -4.35 -2.46
CA GLY A 74 -49.35 -3.59 -3.25
C GLY A 74 -49.62 -2.09 -3.30
N PRO A 75 -48.94 -1.35 -4.19
CA PRO A 75 -49.02 0.11 -4.22
C PRO A 75 -50.44 0.57 -4.60
N THR A 76 -51.01 1.46 -3.79
CA THR A 76 -52.32 2.12 -4.02
C THR A 76 -52.10 3.61 -4.29
N GLU A 77 -53.09 4.32 -4.85
CA GLU A 77 -52.98 5.77 -5.14
C GLU A 77 -52.66 6.60 -3.89
N LEU A 78 -53.17 6.20 -2.73
CA LEU A 78 -52.92 6.85 -1.43
C LEU A 78 -51.58 6.44 -0.80
N PHE A 79 -51.02 5.27 -1.15
CA PHE A 79 -49.78 4.72 -0.58
C PHE A 79 -48.94 4.03 -1.67
N PRO A 80 -48.19 4.79 -2.50
CA PRO A 80 -47.47 4.27 -3.65
C PRO A 80 -46.11 3.61 -3.32
N ASP A 81 -45.59 3.87 -2.12
CA ASP A 81 -44.25 3.48 -1.69
C ASP A 81 -44.28 2.37 -0.63
N PRO A 82 -43.30 1.44 -0.63
CA PRO A 82 -43.27 0.37 0.35
C PRO A 82 -42.91 0.91 1.74
N ILE A 83 -43.65 0.46 2.75
CA ILE A 83 -43.52 0.84 4.15
C ILE A 83 -42.99 -0.31 5.01
N GLN A 84 -42.51 0.01 6.21
CA GLN A 84 -42.12 -1.00 7.17
C GLN A 84 -43.37 -1.71 7.71
N ALA A 85 -43.36 -3.03 7.72
CA ALA A 85 -44.53 -3.85 8.05
C ALA A 85 -44.99 -3.73 9.52
N ASP A 86 -44.18 -3.13 10.39
CA ASP A 86 -44.43 -2.96 11.82
C ASP A 86 -44.82 -1.51 12.20
N GLY A 87 -44.94 -0.60 11.22
CA GLY A 87 -45.27 0.81 11.45
C GLY A 87 -44.17 1.63 12.15
N SER A 88 -42.98 1.05 12.41
CA SER A 88 -41.88 1.74 13.08
C SER A 88 -40.95 2.46 12.08
N THR A 89 -40.11 3.37 12.59
CA THR A 89 -39.13 4.11 11.78
C THR A 89 -38.14 3.18 11.06
N ILE A 90 -37.83 3.48 9.80
CA ILE A 90 -36.94 2.70 8.92
C ILE A 90 -35.60 2.40 9.62
N LYS A 91 -35.37 1.14 9.97
CA LYS A 91 -34.06 0.67 10.44
C LYS A 91 -33.22 0.19 9.24
N PRO A 92 -32.09 0.85 8.91
CA PRO A 92 -31.24 0.41 7.82
C PRO A 92 -30.69 -1.00 8.09
N SER A 93 -30.66 -1.83 7.06
CA SER A 93 -30.09 -3.18 7.17
C SER A 93 -28.60 -3.12 7.49
N ARG A 94 -28.18 -3.90 8.50
CA ARG A 94 -26.76 -4.01 8.87
C ARG A 94 -25.97 -4.52 7.67
N PRO A 95 -24.82 -3.90 7.31
CA PRO A 95 -23.91 -4.46 6.32
C PRO A 95 -23.59 -5.92 6.68
N LYS A 96 -23.43 -6.79 5.67
CA LYS A 96 -23.08 -8.20 5.93
C LYS A 96 -21.87 -8.26 6.88
N PRO A 97 -21.90 -9.10 7.93
CA PRO A 97 -20.69 -9.37 8.69
C PRO A 97 -19.62 -9.87 7.73
N LYS A 98 -18.46 -9.21 7.70
CA LYS A 98 -17.29 -9.76 7.00
C LYS A 98 -16.98 -11.11 7.64
N ARG A 99 -16.75 -12.15 6.82
CA ARG A 99 -16.31 -13.48 7.29
C ARG A 99 -15.18 -13.28 8.30
N ARG A 100 -15.37 -13.81 9.51
CA ARG A 100 -14.35 -13.82 10.55
C ARG A 100 -13.24 -14.73 10.03
N CYS A 101 -12.11 -14.16 9.62
CA CYS A 101 -10.85 -14.91 9.66
C CYS A 101 -10.57 -15.16 11.14
N GLU A 102 -10.15 -16.37 11.48
CA GLU A 102 -9.61 -16.70 12.78
C GLU A 102 -8.47 -15.72 13.08
N SER A 103 -8.72 -14.82 14.02
CA SER A 103 -7.67 -14.07 14.66
C SER A 103 -6.82 -15.05 15.45
N PRO A 104 -5.48 -14.97 15.42
CA PRO A 104 -4.69 -15.58 16.48
C PRO A 104 -5.23 -15.06 17.81
N THR A 105 -5.40 -16.00 18.73
CA THR A 105 -5.94 -15.82 20.08
C THR A 105 -5.48 -14.52 20.73
N THR A 106 -6.46 -13.74 21.18
CA THR A 106 -6.26 -12.62 22.10
C THR A 106 -5.68 -13.13 23.41
N GLU A 107 -4.39 -12.93 23.62
CA GLU A 107 -3.88 -12.72 24.99
C GLU A 107 -3.83 -11.22 25.29
N THR A 108 -4.16 -10.95 26.55
CA THR A 108 -4.57 -9.69 27.15
C THR A 108 -3.65 -8.51 26.89
N VAL A 109 -4.27 -7.38 26.56
CA VAL A 109 -3.71 -6.03 26.59
C VAL A 109 -3.22 -5.73 28.01
N SER A 110 -1.91 -5.90 28.23
CA SER A 110 -1.22 -5.32 29.39
C SER A 110 -0.66 -3.95 29.02
N LYS A 111 -1.00 -2.97 29.87
CA LYS A 111 -0.58 -1.58 29.84
C LYS A 111 0.95 -1.45 29.69
N ARG A 112 1.36 -0.48 28.86
CA ARG A 112 2.68 0.18 28.81
C ARG A 112 3.90 -0.70 29.10
N ARG A 113 4.60 -1.09 28.03
CA ARG A 113 6.07 -1.06 28.02
C ARG A 113 6.51 -0.31 26.78
N LYS A 114 7.25 0.79 26.97
CA LYS A 114 8.10 1.36 25.93
C LYS A 114 8.97 0.20 25.43
N PHE A 115 8.71 -0.28 24.22
CA PHE A 115 9.61 -1.22 23.58
C PHE A 115 10.88 -0.44 23.25
N LYS A 116 11.94 -0.72 24.02
CA LYS A 116 13.30 -0.40 23.58
C LYS A 116 13.54 -1.19 22.28
N PRO A 117 14.16 -0.60 21.24
CA PRO A 117 14.53 -1.35 20.05
C PRO A 117 15.50 -2.44 20.48
N PHE A 118 15.16 -3.69 20.18
CA PHE A 118 16.03 -4.83 20.40
C PHE A 118 17.02 -4.87 19.23
N LEU A 119 18.06 -4.04 19.34
CA LEU A 119 19.40 -4.42 18.87
C LEU A 119 19.71 -5.78 19.52
N SER A 120 19.74 -6.87 18.74
CA SER A 120 20.01 -8.20 19.31
C SER A 120 20.37 -9.32 18.33
N LEU A 121 20.38 -9.06 17.03
CA LEU A 121 21.52 -9.56 16.28
C LEU A 121 22.47 -8.38 16.20
N GLY A 122 23.57 -8.46 16.95
CA GLY A 122 24.64 -7.46 17.01
C GLY A 122 25.41 -7.36 15.70
N ILE A 123 24.69 -7.02 14.63
CA ILE A 123 25.19 -6.40 13.43
C ILE A 123 24.34 -5.14 13.34
N SER A 124 24.77 -4.11 14.07
CA SER A 124 24.17 -2.79 13.90
C SER A 124 24.40 -2.37 12.45
N GLY A 125 23.59 -1.48 11.88
CA GLY A 125 23.88 -0.93 10.53
C GLY A 125 25.32 -0.42 10.37
N MET A 126 26.03 -0.17 11.48
CA MET A 126 27.45 0.15 11.52
C MET A 126 28.41 -0.98 11.13
N ASP A 127 28.11 -2.25 11.44
CA ASP A 127 29.05 -3.36 11.17
C ASP A 127 29.10 -3.69 9.67
N MET A 128 28.02 -3.34 8.95
CA MET A 128 27.88 -3.54 7.51
C MET A 128 28.70 -2.54 6.69
N PHE A 129 28.72 -1.27 7.09
CA PHE A 129 29.49 -0.22 6.43
C PHE A 129 31.00 -0.40 6.67
N ILE A 130 31.39 -0.87 7.87
CA ILE A 130 32.79 -1.18 8.20
C ILE A 130 33.30 -2.37 7.38
N LEU A 131 32.52 -3.45 7.24
CA LEU A 131 32.88 -4.59 6.39
C LEU A 131 32.98 -4.24 4.90
N ALA A 132 32.15 -3.32 4.39
CA ALA A 132 32.25 -2.86 3.00
C ALA A 132 33.44 -1.91 2.79
N ALA A 133 33.70 -1.00 3.74
CA ALA A 133 34.79 -0.04 3.68
C ALA A 133 36.19 -0.67 3.91
N GLU A 134 36.29 -1.75 4.71
CA GLU A 134 37.56 -2.44 4.98
C GLU A 134 38.00 -3.38 3.84
N ASN A 135 37.09 -3.79 2.95
CA ASN A 135 37.37 -4.81 1.92
C ASN A 135 37.62 -4.27 0.50
N HIS A 136 37.44 -2.98 0.24
CA HIS A 136 37.62 -2.44 -1.12
C HIS A 136 38.47 -1.17 -1.11
N GLU A 137 39.57 -1.17 -1.88
CA GLU A 137 40.11 0.07 -2.43
C GLU A 137 38.97 0.77 -3.17
N LEU A 138 38.44 1.84 -2.57
CA LEU A 138 37.39 2.70 -3.12
C LEU A 138 37.91 3.36 -4.41
N LYS A 139 37.82 2.68 -5.55
CA LYS A 139 38.12 3.24 -6.88
C LYS A 139 37.18 2.65 -7.93
N GLY A 140 35.98 3.23 -8.02
CA GLY A 140 34.99 2.93 -9.06
C GLY A 140 34.83 4.07 -10.07
N GLU A 141 34.16 3.83 -11.20
CA GLU A 141 33.90 4.84 -12.25
C GLU A 141 33.16 6.09 -11.75
N ILE A 142 32.41 5.96 -10.64
CA ILE A 142 31.73 7.08 -9.97
C ILE A 142 32.71 8.16 -9.50
N GLU A 143 33.93 7.80 -9.11
CA GLU A 143 34.89 8.78 -8.60
C GLU A 143 35.34 9.79 -9.65
N GLN A 144 35.25 9.46 -10.94
CA GLN A 144 35.63 10.38 -12.01
C GLN A 144 34.58 11.48 -12.23
N ASP A 145 33.29 11.16 -12.13
CA ASP A 145 32.20 12.11 -12.35
C ASP A 145 31.71 12.75 -11.04
N TYR A 146 31.73 12.00 -9.94
CA TYR A 146 31.22 12.37 -8.63
C TYR A 146 32.12 11.86 -7.49
N PRO A 147 33.35 12.37 -7.35
CA PRO A 147 34.34 11.92 -6.36
C PRO A 147 33.85 12.02 -4.91
N ASN A 148 32.88 12.90 -4.65
CA ASN A 148 32.36 13.12 -3.31
C ASN A 148 31.14 12.23 -3.00
N THR A 149 30.62 11.44 -3.94
CA THR A 149 29.45 10.58 -3.70
C THR A 149 29.87 9.32 -2.95
N ILE A 150 29.36 9.19 -1.73
CA ILE A 150 29.69 8.08 -0.84
C ILE A 150 28.61 7.00 -0.78
N ILE A 151 27.36 7.38 -1.05
CA ILE A 151 26.20 6.50 -0.95
C ILE A 151 25.22 6.86 -2.07
N ILE A 152 24.71 5.83 -2.75
CA ILE A 152 23.59 5.95 -3.68
C ILE A 152 22.38 5.33 -2.99
N ILE A 153 21.24 6.02 -2.98
CA ILE A 153 20.00 5.54 -2.38
C ILE A 153 18.88 5.40 -3.42
N ASP A 154 18.01 4.42 -3.23
CA ASP A 154 16.83 4.22 -4.05
C ASP A 154 15.70 3.52 -3.29
N GLY A 155 14.47 3.83 -3.70
CA GLY A 155 13.25 3.26 -3.14
C GLY A 155 12.81 2.03 -3.94
N THR A 156 12.64 0.90 -3.27
CA THR A 156 12.20 -0.33 -3.92
C THR A 156 10.86 -0.81 -3.36
N GLU A 157 9.98 -1.25 -4.26
CA GLU A 157 8.66 -1.77 -3.90
C GLU A 157 8.53 -3.27 -4.18
N PHE A 158 7.81 -3.96 -3.29
CA PHE A 158 7.50 -5.39 -3.36
C PHE A 158 5.99 -5.58 -3.35
N LYS A 159 5.47 -6.39 -4.27
CA LYS A 159 4.03 -6.67 -4.33
C LYS A 159 3.61 -7.56 -3.17
N THR A 160 2.43 -7.29 -2.62
CA THR A 160 1.84 -8.11 -1.57
C THR A 160 0.44 -8.56 -1.94
N HIS A 161 0.00 -9.64 -1.31
CA HIS A 161 -1.43 -9.94 -1.30
C HIS A 161 -2.21 -8.79 -0.66
N THR A 162 -3.37 -8.51 -1.24
CA THR A 162 -4.25 -7.45 -0.74
C THR A 162 -4.87 -7.88 0.59
N PRO A 163 -4.67 -7.14 1.68
CA PRO A 163 -5.28 -7.47 2.96
C PRO A 163 -6.80 -7.28 2.91
N CYS A 164 -7.55 -8.07 3.69
CA CYS A 164 -9.01 -7.94 3.74
C CYS A 164 -9.50 -6.67 4.48
N ALA A 165 -8.61 -6.04 5.25
CA ALA A 165 -8.88 -4.81 5.99
C ALA A 165 -8.68 -3.60 5.07
N LEU A 166 -9.74 -2.84 4.82
CA LEU A 166 -9.74 -1.69 3.89
C LEU A 166 -8.75 -0.59 4.31
N GLY A 167 -8.58 -0.35 5.61
CA GLY A 167 -7.59 0.61 6.11
C GLY A 167 -6.17 0.20 5.72
N LEU A 168 -5.81 -1.06 5.96
CA LEU A 168 -4.49 -1.59 5.60
C LEU A 168 -4.31 -1.68 4.07
N GLN A 169 -5.38 -2.00 3.34
CA GLN A 169 -5.37 -1.98 1.88
C GLN A 169 -5.06 -0.59 1.34
N SER A 170 -5.70 0.45 1.87
CA SER A 170 -5.45 1.84 1.48
C SER A 170 -4.02 2.28 1.80
N GLN A 171 -3.47 1.86 2.93
CA GLN A 171 -2.10 2.19 3.32
C GLN A 171 -1.06 1.47 2.44
N LEU A 172 -1.27 0.20 2.14
CA LEU A 172 -0.37 -0.58 1.29
C LEU A 172 -0.51 -0.24 -0.20
N TYR A 173 -1.58 0.42 -0.61
CA TYR A 173 -1.76 0.75 -2.02
C TYR A 173 -0.71 1.78 -2.46
N SER A 174 0.10 1.40 -3.44
CA SER A 174 0.99 2.31 -4.15
C SER A 174 0.29 2.78 -5.41
N ASP A 175 0.04 4.08 -5.49
CA ASP A 175 -0.49 4.71 -6.70
C ASP A 175 0.47 4.53 -7.88
N TYR A 176 1.78 4.51 -7.62
CA TYR A 176 2.81 4.31 -8.64
C TYR A 176 2.77 2.91 -9.25
N LYS A 177 2.52 1.87 -8.45
CA LYS A 177 2.44 0.47 -8.91
C LYS A 177 1.01 -0.02 -9.15
N SER A 178 0.01 0.81 -8.92
CA SER A 178 -1.42 0.47 -8.99
C SER A 178 -1.76 -0.86 -8.30
N SER A 179 -1.10 -1.15 -7.18
CA SER A 179 -1.21 -2.42 -6.45
C SER A 179 -0.81 -2.27 -4.99
N THR A 180 -1.17 -3.25 -4.15
CA THR A 180 -0.73 -3.30 -2.75
C THR A 180 0.74 -3.70 -2.69
N THR A 181 1.58 -2.81 -2.17
CA THR A 181 3.02 -2.99 -2.07
C THR A 181 3.54 -2.66 -0.67
N LEU A 182 4.72 -3.19 -0.37
CA LEU A 182 5.60 -2.71 0.68
C LEU A 182 6.77 -1.97 0.04
N LYS A 183 7.26 -0.92 0.69
CA LYS A 183 8.34 -0.07 0.19
C LYS A 183 9.51 -0.07 1.17
N ALA A 184 10.73 -0.21 0.66
CA ALA A 184 11.96 -0.10 1.44
C ALA A 184 12.91 0.91 0.78
N LEU A 185 13.73 1.56 1.60
CA LEU A 185 14.87 2.36 1.18
C LEU A 185 16.12 1.49 1.23
N VAL A 186 16.86 1.45 0.13
CA VAL A 186 18.14 0.75 0.01
C VAL A 186 19.21 1.79 -0.27
N GLY A 187 20.38 1.62 0.34
CA GLY A 187 21.60 2.35 0.05
C GLY A 187 22.71 1.40 -0.40
N CYS A 188 23.50 1.83 -1.37
CA CYS A 188 24.72 1.14 -1.78
C CYS A 188 25.92 2.09 -1.79
N ASP A 189 27.12 1.51 -1.70
CA ASP A 189 28.36 2.24 -1.99
C ASP A 189 28.51 2.44 -3.50
N PRO A 190 29.51 3.21 -3.96
CA PRO A 190 29.79 3.37 -5.38
C PRO A 190 30.13 2.05 -6.10
N ASN A 191 30.54 1.00 -5.40
CA ASN A 191 30.83 -0.30 -6.00
C ASN A 191 29.56 -1.17 -6.17
N GLY A 192 28.42 -0.76 -5.60
CA GLY A 192 27.16 -1.51 -5.64
C GLY A 192 26.99 -2.51 -4.49
N SER A 193 27.83 -2.45 -3.46
CA SER A 193 27.68 -3.19 -2.20
C SER A 193 26.61 -2.54 -1.33
N VAL A 194 25.80 -3.37 -0.65
CA VAL A 194 24.74 -2.91 0.26
C VAL A 194 25.39 -2.14 1.43
N THR A 195 24.95 -0.92 1.69
CA THR A 195 25.43 -0.08 2.81
C THR A 195 24.34 0.26 3.80
N PHE A 196 23.10 0.38 3.32
CA PHE A 196 21.95 0.69 4.14
C PHE A 196 20.72 -0.04 3.64
N ILE A 197 19.89 -0.50 4.58
CA ILE A 197 18.63 -1.17 4.29
C ILE A 197 17.64 -0.73 5.37
N SER A 198 16.51 -0.13 4.97
CA SER A 198 15.44 0.20 5.90
C SER A 198 14.56 -1.02 6.21
N GLU A 199 13.75 -0.91 7.26
CA GLU A 199 12.56 -1.75 7.38
C GLU A 199 11.58 -1.52 6.22
N LEU A 200 10.62 -2.44 6.04
CA LEU A 200 9.56 -2.30 5.05
C LEU A 200 8.43 -1.44 5.60
N PHE A 201 8.07 -0.43 4.83
CA PHE A 201 6.98 0.49 5.08
C PHE A 201 5.83 0.21 4.12
N THR A 202 4.69 0.88 4.35
CA THR A 202 3.51 0.76 3.51
C THR A 202 3.73 1.41 2.14
N GLY A 203 3.21 0.82 1.07
CA GLY A 203 3.41 1.29 -0.32
C GLY A 203 3.03 2.76 -0.60
N SER A 204 2.13 3.34 0.19
CA SER A 204 1.75 4.78 0.07
C SER A 204 2.78 5.77 0.63
N ILE A 205 3.86 5.30 1.29
CA ILE A 205 4.87 6.19 1.89
C ILE A 205 5.69 6.91 0.81
N SER A 206 5.93 8.22 1.01
CA SER A 206 6.77 9.01 0.12
C SER A 206 8.26 8.73 0.35
N ASP A 207 9.09 8.99 -0.66
CA ASP A 207 10.56 8.81 -0.58
C ASP A 207 11.20 9.71 0.50
N LYS A 208 10.64 10.91 0.71
CA LYS A 208 11.05 11.78 1.82
C LYS A 208 10.72 11.15 3.18
N ALA A 209 9.47 10.71 3.37
CA ALA A 209 9.03 10.18 4.65
C ALA A 209 9.75 8.88 5.03
N ILE A 210 10.02 7.99 4.07
CA ILE A 210 10.80 6.77 4.34
C ILE A 210 12.25 7.11 4.70
N THR A 211 12.86 8.13 4.08
CA THR A 211 14.23 8.54 4.44
C THR A 211 14.30 9.08 5.86
N GLU A 212 13.33 9.89 6.27
CA GLU A 212 13.23 10.45 7.63
C GLU A 212 12.95 9.36 8.69
N GLN A 213 12.11 8.37 8.38
CA GLN A 213 11.65 7.36 9.35
C GLN A 213 12.50 6.08 9.37
N SER A 214 13.34 5.85 8.36
CA SER A 214 14.12 4.62 8.22
C SER A 214 15.37 4.56 9.11
N GLY A 215 15.74 5.66 9.76
CA GLY A 215 17.01 5.77 10.48
C GLY A 215 18.22 6.02 9.57
N PHE A 216 18.00 6.40 8.30
CA PHE A 216 19.09 6.72 7.38
C PHE A 216 20.00 7.84 7.92
N TYR A 217 19.41 8.91 8.46
CA TYR A 217 20.18 10.02 9.05
C TYR A 217 20.99 9.58 10.29
N ASP A 218 20.51 8.62 11.07
CA ASP A 218 21.25 8.09 12.23
C ASP A 218 22.50 7.32 11.78
N VAL A 219 22.41 6.60 10.66
CA VAL A 219 23.55 5.91 10.04
C VAL A 219 24.56 6.93 9.52
N ILE A 220 24.09 7.97 8.83
CA ILE A 220 24.94 9.08 8.37
C ILE A 220 25.68 9.74 9.53
N LEU A 221 24.97 10.08 10.61
CA LEU A 221 25.57 10.70 11.81
C LEU A 221 26.61 9.76 12.45
N SER A 222 26.30 8.47 12.50
CA SER A 222 27.20 7.44 13.02
C SER A 222 28.49 7.32 12.20
N LEU A 223 28.38 7.36 10.87
CA LEU A 223 29.52 7.29 9.96
C LEU A 223 30.37 8.57 10.01
N LYS A 224 29.72 9.74 10.12
CA LYS A 224 30.39 11.02 10.33
C LYS A 224 31.18 11.03 11.65
N SER A 225 30.58 10.54 12.73
CA SER A 225 31.23 10.44 14.04
C SER A 225 32.47 9.53 14.03
N LYS A 226 32.51 8.55 13.12
CA LYS A 226 33.65 7.63 12.93
C LYS A 226 34.69 8.14 11.92
N GLY A 227 34.44 9.27 11.26
CA GLY A 227 35.35 9.87 10.28
C GLY A 227 35.28 9.27 8.87
N TYR A 228 34.30 8.40 8.58
CA TYR A 228 34.09 7.88 7.22
C TYR A 228 33.40 8.90 6.31
N ILE A 229 32.60 9.81 6.88
CA ILE A 229 31.90 10.86 6.16
C ILE A 229 32.39 12.22 6.66
N ASN A 230 32.75 13.09 5.72
CA ASN A 230 33.18 14.45 5.97
C ASN A 230 32.21 15.46 5.32
N ASP A 231 32.29 16.70 5.80
CA ASP A 231 31.55 17.80 5.18
C ASP A 231 31.94 17.94 3.70
N GLY A 232 30.95 18.10 2.84
CA GLY A 232 31.13 18.15 1.39
C GLY A 232 31.04 16.79 0.68
N ASN A 233 30.93 15.67 1.42
CA ASN A 233 30.46 14.42 0.83
C ASN A 233 29.01 14.52 0.35
N ALA A 234 28.63 13.63 -0.56
CA ALA A 234 27.35 13.66 -1.23
C ALA A 234 26.64 12.30 -1.20
N VAL A 235 25.31 12.34 -1.15
CA VAL A 235 24.43 11.20 -1.39
C VAL A 235 23.80 11.38 -2.77
N MET A 236 23.74 10.31 -3.56
CA MET A 236 23.06 10.32 -4.86
C MET A 236 21.69 9.63 -4.74
N ALA A 237 20.65 10.19 -5.34
CA ALA A 237 19.29 9.65 -5.25
C ALA A 237 18.48 9.87 -6.54
N ASP A 238 17.28 9.29 -6.60
CA ASP A 238 16.31 9.62 -7.64
C ASP A 238 15.77 11.05 -7.46
N LYS A 239 15.25 11.61 -8.56
CA LYS A 239 14.57 12.90 -8.63
C LYS A 239 13.43 13.06 -7.62
N GLY A 240 12.79 11.96 -7.19
CA GLY A 240 11.71 11.97 -6.19
C GLY A 240 12.16 12.29 -4.75
N PHE A 241 13.46 12.26 -4.46
CA PHE A 241 13.99 12.43 -3.11
C PHE A 241 14.16 13.91 -2.73
N THR A 242 13.15 14.47 -2.06
CA THR A 242 13.17 15.85 -1.52
C THR A 242 13.81 15.91 -0.13
N ILE A 243 15.04 15.41 0.00
CA ILE A 243 15.76 15.23 1.27
C ILE A 243 16.95 16.19 1.45
N LYS A 244 17.08 17.19 0.57
CA LYS A 244 18.20 18.14 0.52
C LYS A 244 18.41 18.85 1.85
N ASP A 245 17.33 19.35 2.45
CA ASP A 245 17.40 20.12 3.71
C ASP A 245 17.85 19.23 4.86
N GLY A 246 17.32 18.00 4.95
CA GLY A 246 17.70 17.04 5.99
C GLY A 246 19.16 16.60 5.87
N LEU A 247 19.72 16.50 4.67
CA LEU A 247 21.16 16.18 4.48
C LEU A 247 22.07 17.39 4.75
N ALA A 248 21.59 18.60 4.46
CA ALA A 248 22.35 19.83 4.68
C ALA A 248 22.67 20.06 6.17
N GLU A 249 21.79 19.63 7.08
CA GLU A 249 22.04 19.66 8.54
C GLU A 249 23.27 18.84 8.94
N PHE A 250 23.62 17.82 8.16
CA PHE A 250 24.80 16.98 8.39
C PHE A 250 26.01 17.39 7.52
N GLY A 251 25.92 18.50 6.78
CA GLY A 251 27.00 18.95 5.88
C GLY A 251 27.14 18.11 4.61
N ILE A 252 26.10 17.37 4.22
CA ILE A 252 26.10 16.43 3.10
C ILE A 252 25.30 16.99 1.93
N ALA A 253 25.89 16.92 0.74
CA ALA A 253 25.24 17.33 -0.49
C ALA A 253 24.30 16.23 -1.04
N LEU A 254 23.32 16.64 -1.85
CA LEU A 254 22.41 15.73 -2.53
C LEU A 254 22.59 15.85 -4.04
N ASN A 255 22.99 14.75 -4.68
CA ASN A 255 23.13 14.62 -6.13
C ASN A 255 21.87 13.96 -6.69
N ILE A 256 20.99 14.77 -7.30
CA ILE A 256 19.77 14.30 -7.96
C ILE A 256 19.70 14.85 -9.39
N PRO A 257 19.04 14.14 -10.32
CA PRO A 257 18.82 14.66 -11.67
C PRO A 257 18.11 16.02 -11.64
N PRO A 258 18.48 16.96 -12.53
CA PRO A 258 17.86 18.28 -12.57
C PRO A 258 16.35 18.19 -12.83
N HIS A 259 15.60 19.09 -12.20
CA HIS A 259 14.16 19.16 -12.39
C HIS A 259 13.82 19.77 -13.76
N ALA A 260 13.37 18.93 -14.70
CA ALA A 260 12.71 19.44 -15.90
C ALA A 260 11.51 20.29 -15.49
N SER A 261 11.58 21.60 -15.75
CA SER A 261 10.46 22.53 -15.56
C SER A 261 9.39 22.20 -16.60
N SER A 262 8.13 22.08 -16.18
CA SER A 262 7.01 21.73 -17.06
C SER A 262 6.99 22.61 -18.31
N GLY A 263 7.22 22.00 -19.49
CA GLY A 263 7.13 22.66 -20.79
C GLY A 263 8.43 23.18 -21.41
N LYS A 264 9.60 23.02 -20.78
CA LYS A 264 10.90 23.38 -21.37
C LYS A 264 11.76 22.14 -21.59
N GLN A 265 12.25 21.93 -22.81
CA GLN A 265 13.24 20.88 -23.10
C GLN A 265 14.48 21.10 -22.23
N MET A 266 15.02 19.99 -21.69
CA MET A 266 16.26 20.03 -20.90
C MET A 266 17.40 20.58 -21.75
N SER A 267 18.26 21.40 -21.16
CA SER A 267 19.45 21.88 -21.87
C SER A 267 20.37 20.70 -22.18
N VAL A 268 21.27 20.86 -23.17
CA VAL A 268 22.26 19.83 -23.50
C VAL A 268 23.14 19.51 -22.27
N SER A 269 23.48 20.52 -21.46
CA SER A 269 24.21 20.34 -20.21
C SER A 269 23.42 19.56 -19.15
N ASP A 270 22.13 19.86 -18.98
CA ASP A 270 21.27 19.11 -18.04
C ASP A 270 21.05 17.66 -18.49
N THR A 271 21.03 17.44 -19.81
CA THR A 271 20.90 16.10 -20.40
C THR A 271 22.14 15.27 -20.13
N ILE A 272 23.34 15.84 -20.29
CA ILE A 272 24.61 15.18 -19.96
C ILE A 272 24.68 14.86 -18.46
N LEU A 273 24.28 15.80 -17.60
CA LEU A 273 24.27 15.57 -16.14
C LEU A 273 23.30 14.43 -15.77
N THR A 274 22.12 14.41 -16.38
CA THR A 274 21.12 13.35 -16.17
C THR A 274 21.63 12.00 -16.65
N GLN A 275 22.29 11.94 -17.81
CA GLN A 275 22.91 10.70 -18.31
C GLN A 275 24.01 10.18 -17.38
N LYS A 276 24.85 11.07 -16.85
CA LYS A 276 25.89 10.70 -15.88
C LYS A 276 25.29 10.16 -14.58
N ILE A 277 24.29 10.82 -14.02
CA ILE A 277 23.60 10.34 -12.80
C ILE A 277 22.91 8.99 -13.08
N ALA A 278 22.25 8.85 -14.24
CA ALA A 278 21.60 7.60 -14.62
C ALA A 278 22.62 6.45 -14.77
N LYS A 279 23.78 6.70 -15.37
CA LYS A 279 24.87 5.71 -15.48
C LYS A 279 25.26 5.17 -14.11
N HIS A 280 25.44 6.05 -13.13
CA HIS A 280 25.87 5.67 -11.78
C HIS A 280 24.75 5.03 -10.95
N ARG A 281 23.49 5.39 -11.20
CA ARG A 281 22.33 4.73 -10.58
C ARG A 281 22.14 3.28 -10.99
N VAL A 282 22.72 2.84 -12.10
CA VAL A 282 22.70 1.42 -12.50
C VAL A 282 23.27 0.52 -11.39
N HIS A 283 24.22 0.99 -10.57
CA HIS A 283 24.78 0.21 -9.46
C HIS A 283 23.72 -0.18 -8.42
N ILE A 284 22.92 0.78 -7.96
CA ILE A 284 21.85 0.48 -6.99
C ILE A 284 20.70 -0.31 -7.62
N GLU A 285 20.38 -0.06 -8.89
CA GLU A 285 19.37 -0.83 -9.61
C GLU A 285 19.79 -2.31 -9.76
N ARG A 286 21.06 -2.57 -10.08
CA ARG A 286 21.65 -3.92 -10.14
C ARG A 286 21.60 -4.60 -8.78
N LEU A 287 21.94 -3.89 -7.70
CA LEU A 287 21.83 -4.41 -6.33
C LEU A 287 20.38 -4.75 -5.97
N ILE A 288 19.41 -3.87 -6.25
CA ILE A 288 18.00 -4.13 -6.01
C ILE A 288 17.52 -5.34 -6.82
N ALA A 289 17.96 -5.46 -8.09
CA ALA A 289 17.66 -6.62 -8.91
C ALA A 289 18.23 -7.91 -8.32
N LYS A 290 19.45 -7.87 -7.78
CA LYS A 290 20.11 -8.99 -7.08
C LYS A 290 19.32 -9.41 -5.85
N ILE A 291 18.88 -8.47 -5.02
CA ILE A 291 18.01 -8.76 -3.87
C ILE A 291 16.68 -9.36 -4.35
N LYS A 292 16.11 -8.86 -5.45
CA LYS A 292 14.87 -9.37 -6.06
C LYS A 292 15.02 -10.71 -6.78
N THR A 293 16.17 -11.38 -6.71
CA THR A 293 16.29 -12.79 -7.14
C THR A 293 15.66 -13.77 -6.16
N TYR A 294 15.53 -13.37 -4.89
CA TYR A 294 14.92 -14.21 -3.85
C TYR A 294 13.40 -14.22 -3.99
N LYS A 295 12.86 -15.37 -4.44
CA LYS A 295 11.41 -15.56 -4.67
C LYS A 295 10.52 -15.25 -3.48
N ILE A 296 11.04 -15.41 -2.26
CA ILE A 296 10.30 -15.10 -1.02
C ILE A 296 9.90 -13.62 -0.90
N ILE A 297 10.63 -12.71 -1.57
CA ILE A 297 10.35 -11.27 -1.60
C ILE A 297 10.00 -10.76 -3.01
N SER A 298 10.44 -11.44 -4.08
CA SER A 298 10.18 -11.01 -5.45
C SER A 298 8.78 -11.38 -5.93
N ASP A 299 8.27 -12.53 -5.50
CA ASP A 299 6.90 -12.95 -5.79
C ASP A 299 5.93 -12.19 -4.89
N CYS A 300 4.63 -12.36 -5.14
CA CYS A 300 3.61 -11.67 -4.36
C CYS A 300 3.66 -12.12 -2.89
N ILE A 301 4.11 -11.23 -2.01
CA ILE A 301 4.35 -11.54 -0.58
C ILE A 301 3.01 -11.83 0.10
N PRO A 302 2.83 -13.02 0.69
CA PRO A 302 1.63 -13.34 1.46
C PRO A 302 1.52 -12.48 2.72
N THR A 303 0.30 -12.05 3.06
CA THR A 303 0.03 -11.28 4.29
C THR A 303 0.40 -12.04 5.57
N SER A 304 0.46 -13.38 5.51
CA SER A 304 0.93 -14.22 6.63
C SER A 304 2.41 -14.00 6.97
N LEU A 305 3.23 -13.52 6.02
CA LEU A 305 4.65 -13.25 6.26
C LEU A 305 4.91 -11.87 6.88
N PHE A 306 3.92 -10.99 6.98
CA PHE A 306 4.11 -9.60 7.44
C PHE A 306 4.71 -9.50 8.83
N GLN A 307 4.44 -10.46 9.73
CA GLN A 307 5.03 -10.47 11.07
C GLN A 307 6.55 -10.64 11.07
N ASN A 308 7.11 -11.30 10.05
CA ASN A 308 8.53 -11.58 9.93
C ASN A 308 9.16 -10.93 8.70
N ILE A 309 8.42 -10.08 7.98
CA ILE A 309 8.86 -9.61 6.67
C ILE A 309 10.13 -8.76 6.74
N ASN A 310 10.27 -7.93 7.77
CA ASN A 310 11.50 -7.15 8.00
C ASN A 310 12.71 -8.07 8.18
N LYS A 311 12.57 -9.18 8.92
CA LYS A 311 13.67 -10.14 9.12
C LYS A 311 14.04 -10.84 7.82
N ILE A 312 13.04 -11.30 7.06
CA ILE A 312 13.24 -11.94 5.76
C ILE A 312 13.97 -10.98 4.82
N TRP A 313 13.49 -9.74 4.75
CA TRP A 313 14.05 -8.66 3.95
C TRP A 313 15.51 -8.36 4.28
N SER A 314 15.84 -8.20 5.57
CA SER A 314 17.22 -7.97 6.02
C SER A 314 18.13 -9.13 5.63
N VAL A 315 17.70 -10.38 5.87
CA VAL A 315 18.49 -11.57 5.52
C VAL A 315 18.72 -11.66 4.02
N CYS A 316 17.68 -11.54 3.20
CA CYS A 316 17.82 -11.56 1.73
C CYS A 316 18.80 -10.50 1.23
N SER A 317 18.74 -9.31 1.81
CA SER A 317 19.64 -8.23 1.46
C SER A 317 21.08 -8.51 1.88
N TYR A 318 21.33 -9.01 3.10
CA TYR A 318 22.67 -9.36 3.56
C TYR A 318 23.30 -10.52 2.80
N LEU A 319 22.51 -11.49 2.35
CA LEU A 319 23.01 -12.59 1.54
C LEU A 319 23.64 -12.09 0.22
N THR A 320 23.29 -10.90 -0.27
CA THR A 320 23.92 -10.32 -1.46
C THR A 320 25.38 -9.95 -1.28
N LEU A 321 25.84 -9.75 -0.03
CA LEU A 321 27.25 -9.47 0.29
C LEU A 321 28.16 -10.67 0.07
N PHE A 322 27.61 -11.89 0.11
CA PHE A 322 28.35 -13.15 -0.12
C PHE A 322 28.33 -13.60 -1.58
N GLN A 323 27.75 -12.80 -2.45
CA GLN A 323 27.65 -13.08 -3.87
C GLN A 323 28.54 -12.09 -4.61
N ASP A 324 29.22 -12.53 -5.67
CA ASP A 324 30.12 -11.67 -6.44
C ASP A 324 29.45 -10.33 -6.80
N VAL A 325 30.22 -9.26 -6.65
CA VAL A 325 29.88 -7.94 -7.17
C VAL A 325 30.02 -8.06 -8.68
N PHE A 326 28.93 -8.39 -9.38
CA PHE A 326 28.93 -8.48 -10.83
C PHE A 326 29.19 -7.10 -11.43
N VAL A 327 30.46 -6.76 -11.62
CA VAL A 327 30.89 -5.78 -12.61
C VAL A 327 31.10 -6.56 -13.90
N LYS A 328 30.06 -6.65 -14.72
CA LYS A 328 30.25 -6.87 -16.15
C LYS A 328 29.42 -5.82 -16.87
N ASP A 329 30.18 -4.86 -17.39
CA ASP A 329 29.90 -3.83 -18.39
C ASP A 329 28.44 -3.79 -18.87
#